data_AF-H1LF27-F1
#
_entry.id   AF-H1LF27-F1
#
_cell.length_a   1.000
_cell.length_b   1.000
_cell.length_c   1.000
_cell.angle_alpha   90.00
_cell.angle_beta   90.00
_cell.angle_gamma   90.00
#
_symmetry.space_group_name_H-M   'P 1'
#
loop_
_entity.id
_entity.type
_entity.pdbx_description
1 polymer ?
#
loop_
_entity_poly.entity_id
_entity_poly.type
_entity_poly.pdbx_seq_one_letter_code
_entity_poly.pdbx_strand_id
1 'polypeptide(L)'
;MKIKNSILLGAATLSFGVTMQSGISSTQAAIFHTPRSWRGSYHTTDGNSLRINTHSVIINGKVIYQSKWKGWHKLSFARIDYGDAITHKHKVYTFNSLAKYGYQGNGQWRLAIKHGKKELINYQNMGYVNVWHKYYSKAKYKFRTADNTDFFYDTWRPAYLDMNTDSTDLYNSYKDAKNGENSVTTFSNPKKQVYAKWISKKQQDNVLEIKMDGNIYYENNDNHDIRPYSAYRSAGSIWSDFKPTSKYALLKKGN
;
A
#
# COMPACT_ATOMS: atom_id res chain seq x y z
N MET A 1 -31.16 -43.21 -55.01
CA MET A 1 -32.19 -42.20 -54.72
C MET A 1 -31.93 -41.62 -53.34
N LYS A 2 -31.66 -40.30 -53.28
CA LYS A 2 -31.85 -39.35 -52.17
C LYS A 2 -31.01 -39.45 -50.88
N ILE A 3 -30.03 -38.55 -50.85
CA ILE A 3 -29.40 -37.82 -49.73
C ILE A 3 -30.45 -37.37 -48.69
N LYS A 4 -30.11 -37.44 -47.39
CA LYS A 4 -30.41 -36.42 -46.35
C LYS A 4 -29.92 -36.89 -44.98
N ASN A 5 -29.13 -36.05 -44.30
CA ASN A 5 -28.95 -35.88 -42.85
C ASN A 5 -27.72 -34.96 -42.68
N SER A 6 -27.83 -33.68 -43.00
CA SER A 6 -28.22 -32.60 -42.06
C SER A 6 -27.30 -32.53 -40.84
N ILE A 7 -26.40 -31.55 -40.91
CA ILE A 7 -25.55 -31.01 -39.85
C ILE A 7 -26.40 -30.57 -38.64
N LEU A 8 -25.97 -30.91 -37.43
CA LEU A 8 -26.26 -30.07 -36.27
C LEU A 8 -25.03 -29.97 -35.37
N LEU A 9 -24.50 -28.75 -35.30
CA LEU A 9 -23.57 -28.30 -34.27
C LEU A 9 -24.22 -28.50 -32.90
N GLY A 10 -23.46 -29.06 -31.97
CA GLY A 10 -23.76 -29.03 -30.55
C GLY A 10 -22.47 -28.83 -29.77
N ALA A 11 -22.02 -27.58 -29.67
CA ALA A 11 -20.97 -27.19 -28.75
C ALA A 11 -21.48 -27.39 -27.31
N ALA A 12 -21.21 -28.57 -26.73
CA ALA A 12 -21.31 -28.76 -25.30
C ALA A 12 -20.14 -27.99 -24.67
N THR A 13 -20.39 -26.72 -24.41
CA THR A 13 -19.58 -25.92 -23.50
C THR A 13 -19.54 -26.67 -22.17
N LEU A 14 -18.33 -27.11 -21.80
CA LEU A 14 -18.01 -27.52 -20.44
C LEU A 14 -18.27 -26.32 -19.54
N SER A 15 -19.50 -26.21 -19.04
CA SER A 15 -19.79 -25.42 -17.87
C SER A 15 -19.07 -26.09 -16.71
N PHE A 16 -17.78 -25.78 -16.54
CA PHE A 16 -17.12 -25.81 -15.25
C PHE A 16 -17.83 -24.78 -14.37
N GLY A 17 -19.02 -25.16 -13.89
CA GLY A 17 -19.63 -24.59 -12.73
C GLY A 17 -18.71 -24.90 -11.56
N VAL A 18 -17.71 -24.05 -11.37
CA VAL A 18 -16.96 -23.98 -10.12
C VAL A 18 -17.93 -23.38 -9.11
N THR A 19 -18.87 -24.20 -8.63
CA THR A 19 -19.66 -23.89 -7.45
C THR A 19 -18.75 -24.06 -6.25
N MET A 20 -17.90 -23.07 -6.00
CA MET A 20 -17.25 -22.93 -4.71
C MET A 20 -18.29 -22.47 -3.71
N GLN A 21 -18.93 -23.46 -3.10
CA GLN A 21 -19.81 -23.30 -1.96
C GLN A 21 -18.93 -22.92 -0.77
N SER A 22 -18.75 -21.62 -0.53
CA SER A 22 -18.13 -21.11 0.70
C SER A 22 -19.14 -21.27 1.83
N GLY A 23 -19.29 -22.50 2.33
CA GLY A 23 -20.06 -22.79 3.53
C GLY A 23 -19.29 -22.31 4.75
N ILE A 24 -19.25 -20.99 4.99
CA ILE A 24 -18.67 -20.44 6.22
C ILE A 24 -19.56 -20.87 7.38
N SER A 25 -19.32 -22.05 7.93
CA SER A 25 -20.00 -22.52 9.13
C SER A 25 -19.20 -21.96 10.30
N SER A 26 -19.58 -20.80 10.84
CA SER A 26 -18.91 -20.27 12.02
C SER A 26 -19.44 -20.99 13.27
N THR A 27 -18.64 -21.86 13.88
CA THR A 27 -18.98 -22.49 15.19
C THR A 27 -18.90 -21.50 16.38
N GLN A 28 -18.44 -20.27 16.16
CA GLN A 28 -18.55 -19.15 17.11
C GLN A 28 -19.67 -18.19 16.71
N ALA A 29 -20.56 -17.85 17.65
CA ALA A 29 -21.69 -16.94 17.42
C ALA A 29 -21.22 -15.61 16.81
N ALA A 30 -21.70 -15.31 15.61
CA ALA A 30 -21.40 -14.07 14.93
C ALA A 30 -21.92 -12.89 15.75
N ILE A 31 -21.10 -11.85 15.89
CA ILE A 31 -21.46 -10.62 16.58
C ILE A 31 -21.70 -9.50 15.57
N PHE A 32 -22.80 -8.77 15.71
CA PHE A 32 -23.18 -7.69 14.78
C PHE A 32 -22.45 -6.37 15.08
N HIS A 33 -21.26 -6.46 15.65
CA HIS A 33 -20.38 -5.31 15.91
C HIS A 33 -18.93 -5.77 15.84
N THR A 34 -18.02 -4.86 15.51
CA THR A 34 -16.61 -5.21 15.42
C THR A 34 -15.93 -5.09 16.79
N PRO A 35 -15.05 -6.03 17.21
CA PRO A 35 -14.31 -5.91 18.49
C PRO A 35 -13.41 -4.68 18.56
N ARG A 36 -13.24 -4.10 19.76
CA ARG A 36 -12.43 -2.88 19.97
C ARG A 36 -10.99 -2.99 19.46
N SER A 37 -10.38 -4.18 19.55
CA SER A 37 -9.01 -4.42 19.07
C SER A 37 -8.82 -4.21 17.57
N TRP A 38 -9.88 -4.43 16.78
CA TRP A 38 -9.95 -4.32 15.32
C TRP A 38 -10.41 -2.94 14.82
N ARG A 39 -11.05 -2.14 15.68
CA ARG A 39 -11.55 -0.81 15.30
C ARG A 39 -10.41 0.16 15.04
N GLY A 40 -10.59 1.07 14.11
CA GLY A 40 -9.62 2.12 13.78
C GLY A 40 -9.59 2.45 12.29
N SER A 41 -8.63 3.28 11.92
CA SER A 41 -8.35 3.63 10.52
C SER A 41 -7.09 2.93 10.05
N TYR A 42 -7.13 2.41 8.84
CA TYR A 42 -6.09 1.60 8.23
C TYR A 42 -5.87 2.03 6.78
N HIS A 43 -4.66 1.85 6.26
CA HIS A 43 -4.29 2.25 4.91
C HIS A 43 -3.37 1.22 4.24
N THR A 44 -3.48 1.08 2.91
CA THR A 44 -2.49 0.38 2.10
C THR A 44 -1.39 1.35 1.64
N THR A 45 -0.28 0.80 1.14
CA THR A 45 0.81 1.57 0.48
C THR A 45 0.30 2.41 -0.69
N ASP A 46 -0.66 1.85 -1.44
CA ASP A 46 -1.21 2.44 -2.67
C ASP A 46 -2.29 3.51 -2.40
N GLY A 47 -2.48 3.90 -1.13
CA GLY A 47 -3.34 5.01 -0.73
C GLY A 47 -4.80 4.64 -0.42
N ASN A 48 -5.19 3.37 -0.49
CA ASN A 48 -6.54 2.95 -0.08
C ASN A 48 -6.76 3.21 1.42
N SER A 49 -8.02 3.40 1.81
CA SER A 49 -8.43 3.65 3.19
C SER A 49 -9.50 2.68 3.65
N LEU A 50 -9.34 2.17 4.87
CA LEU A 50 -10.27 1.28 5.54
C LEU A 50 -10.55 1.85 6.93
N ARG A 51 -11.81 2.07 7.26
CA ARG A 51 -12.25 2.50 8.59
C ARG A 51 -13.21 1.48 9.18
N ILE A 52 -12.81 0.93 10.31
CA ILE A 52 -13.57 -0.06 11.07
C ILE A 52 -14.11 0.64 12.32
N ASN A 53 -15.41 0.86 12.34
CA ASN A 53 -16.13 1.39 13.50
C ASN A 53 -16.79 0.23 14.27
N THR A 54 -17.45 0.53 15.39
CA THR A 54 -18.21 -0.47 16.14
C THR A 54 -19.31 -1.12 15.29
N HIS A 55 -20.01 -0.33 14.46
CA HIS A 55 -21.22 -0.77 13.74
C HIS A 55 -21.14 -0.64 12.22
N SER A 56 -19.95 -0.37 11.68
CA SER A 56 -19.78 -0.22 10.24
C SER A 56 -18.34 -0.48 9.81
N VAL A 57 -18.18 -0.95 8.58
CA VAL A 57 -16.88 -1.02 7.88
C VAL A 57 -16.98 -0.17 6.62
N ILE A 58 -15.98 0.68 6.41
CA ILE A 58 -15.93 1.67 5.33
C ILE A 58 -14.64 1.46 4.56
N ILE A 59 -14.70 1.35 3.23
CA ILE A 59 -13.52 1.29 2.36
C ILE A 59 -13.61 2.44 1.36
N ASN A 60 -12.54 3.22 1.25
CA ASN A 60 -12.43 4.35 0.30
C ASN A 60 -13.64 5.30 0.39
N GLY A 61 -14.08 5.60 1.61
CA GLY A 61 -15.25 6.46 1.87
C GLY A 61 -16.62 5.79 1.72
N LYS A 62 -16.69 4.57 1.16
CA LYS A 62 -17.95 3.82 0.97
C LYS A 62 -18.19 2.84 2.12
N VAL A 63 -19.38 2.90 2.73
CA VAL A 63 -19.81 1.90 3.73
C VAL A 63 -20.07 0.59 3.00
N ILE A 64 -19.34 -0.46 3.36
CA ILE A 64 -19.49 -1.80 2.76
C ILE A 64 -20.31 -2.74 3.65
N TYR A 65 -20.25 -2.54 4.98
CA TYR A 65 -21.02 -3.29 5.96
C TYR A 65 -21.56 -2.38 7.04
N GLN A 66 -22.78 -2.64 7.50
CA GLN A 66 -23.39 -1.91 8.62
C GLN A 66 -24.29 -2.82 9.46
N SER A 67 -24.27 -2.68 10.78
CA SER A 67 -25.03 -3.57 11.69
C SER A 67 -26.55 -3.54 11.48
N LYS A 68 -27.09 -2.38 11.07
CA LYS A 68 -28.52 -2.17 10.82
C LYS A 68 -28.99 -2.66 9.45
N TRP A 69 -28.06 -3.03 8.56
CA TRP A 69 -28.41 -3.55 7.25
C TRP A 69 -28.91 -5.01 7.34
N LYS A 70 -29.38 -5.55 6.22
CA LYS A 70 -29.88 -6.93 6.11
C LYS A 70 -29.06 -7.69 5.06
N GLY A 71 -29.17 -9.02 5.08
CA GLY A 71 -28.48 -9.90 4.14
C GLY A 71 -26.95 -9.78 4.23
N TRP A 72 -26.30 -10.00 3.10
CA TRP A 72 -24.83 -9.97 2.97
C TRP A 72 -24.22 -8.56 3.13
N HIS A 73 -25.03 -7.51 3.24
CA HIS A 73 -24.53 -6.18 3.58
C HIS A 73 -24.51 -5.93 5.10
N LYS A 74 -25.15 -6.79 5.89
CA LYS A 74 -25.15 -6.65 7.35
C LYS A 74 -23.77 -6.97 7.91
N LEU A 75 -23.25 -6.08 8.77
CA LEU A 75 -22.03 -6.36 9.52
C LEU A 75 -22.27 -7.56 10.44
N SER A 76 -21.50 -8.61 10.24
CA SER A 76 -21.57 -9.85 11.00
C SER A 76 -20.15 -10.38 11.18
N PHE A 77 -19.51 -9.99 12.28
CA PHE A 77 -18.12 -10.33 12.56
C PHE A 77 -18.02 -11.71 13.19
N ALA A 78 -17.28 -12.62 12.56
CA ALA A 78 -17.09 -13.97 13.06
C ALA A 78 -15.69 -14.49 12.72
N ARG A 79 -15.23 -15.46 13.52
CA ARG A 79 -14.07 -16.27 13.17
C ARG A 79 -14.48 -17.23 12.06
N ILE A 80 -13.56 -17.47 11.13
CA ILE A 80 -13.70 -18.49 10.09
C ILE A 80 -13.07 -19.77 10.63
N ASP A 81 -13.78 -20.88 10.46
CA ASP A 81 -13.33 -22.18 10.92
C ASP A 81 -12.12 -22.65 10.11
N TYR A 82 -11.29 -23.48 10.72
CA TYR A 82 -9.99 -23.85 10.15
C TYR A 82 -10.13 -24.47 8.75
N GLY A 83 -11.12 -25.34 8.54
CA GLY A 83 -11.35 -26.00 7.24
C GLY A 83 -11.81 -25.06 6.12
N ASP A 84 -12.36 -23.89 6.46
CA ASP A 84 -12.85 -22.90 5.49
C ASP A 84 -11.84 -21.75 5.28
N ALA A 85 -10.76 -21.72 6.06
CA ALA A 85 -9.75 -20.68 5.98
C ALA A 85 -8.85 -20.90 4.75
N ILE A 86 -8.64 -19.86 3.93
CA ILE A 86 -7.67 -19.88 2.82
C ILE A 86 -6.27 -20.18 3.35
N THR A 87 -5.97 -19.71 4.57
CA THR A 87 -4.73 -20.02 5.26
C THR A 87 -5.00 -20.88 6.49
N HIS A 88 -4.52 -22.13 6.45
CA HIS A 88 -4.52 -23.04 7.58
C HIS A 88 -3.50 -22.66 8.66
N LYS A 89 -2.63 -21.68 8.42
CA LYS A 89 -1.56 -21.33 9.37
C LYS A 89 -2.04 -20.40 10.49
N HIS A 90 -3.12 -19.64 10.25
CA HIS A 90 -3.49 -18.52 11.11
C HIS A 90 -4.99 -18.43 11.34
N LYS A 91 -5.37 -17.92 12.51
CA LYS A 91 -6.77 -17.59 12.80
C LYS A 91 -7.19 -16.39 11.95
N VAL A 92 -8.24 -16.58 11.15
CA VAL A 92 -8.81 -15.56 10.27
C VAL A 92 -10.29 -15.33 10.57
N TYR A 93 -10.77 -14.16 10.18
CA TYR A 93 -12.09 -13.63 10.52
C TYR A 93 -12.75 -13.03 9.28
N THR A 94 -14.07 -12.90 9.32
CA THR A 94 -14.86 -12.17 8.32
C THR A 94 -15.60 -11.02 8.98
N PHE A 95 -15.81 -9.92 8.24
CA PHE A 95 -16.74 -8.86 8.64
C PHE A 95 -18.20 -9.16 8.24
N ASN A 96 -18.41 -10.27 7.53
CA ASN A 96 -19.71 -10.71 7.06
C ASN A 96 -19.78 -12.24 7.00
N SER A 97 -20.21 -12.86 8.10
CA SER A 97 -20.53 -14.29 8.13
C SER A 97 -21.86 -14.65 7.46
N LEU A 98 -22.63 -13.66 6.98
CA LEU A 98 -23.90 -13.86 6.27
C LEU A 98 -23.70 -13.93 4.75
N ALA A 99 -22.47 -13.73 4.25
CA ALA A 99 -22.12 -13.98 2.86
C ALA A 99 -22.24 -15.47 2.55
N LYS A 100 -22.97 -15.80 1.48
CA LYS A 100 -23.06 -17.17 0.96
C LYS A 100 -21.96 -17.48 -0.05
N TYR A 101 -21.47 -16.45 -0.74
CA TYR A 101 -20.46 -16.58 -1.79
C TYR A 101 -19.25 -15.68 -1.52
N GLY A 102 -18.07 -16.11 -1.97
CA GLY A 102 -16.82 -15.36 -1.80
C GLY A 102 -16.87 -13.92 -2.32
N TYR A 103 -17.58 -13.65 -3.43
CA TYR A 103 -17.75 -12.31 -4.00
C TYR A 103 -18.66 -11.37 -3.16
N GLN A 104 -19.47 -11.94 -2.26
CA GLN A 104 -20.30 -11.17 -1.30
C GLN A 104 -19.51 -10.80 -0.04
N GLY A 105 -18.40 -11.49 0.21
CA GLY A 105 -17.46 -11.20 1.27
C GLY A 105 -16.41 -10.19 0.83
N ASN A 106 -15.64 -9.68 1.79
CA ASN A 106 -14.45 -8.86 1.50
C ASN A 106 -13.17 -9.65 1.85
N GLY A 107 -13.13 -10.93 1.47
CA GLY A 107 -12.05 -11.84 1.84
C GLY A 107 -11.99 -12.17 3.34
N GLN A 108 -10.89 -12.82 3.71
CA GLN A 108 -10.60 -13.27 5.07
C GLN A 108 -9.57 -12.35 5.71
N TRP A 109 -9.75 -12.04 6.99
CA TRP A 109 -8.97 -11.01 7.67
C TRP A 109 -8.21 -11.56 8.85
N ARG A 110 -7.00 -11.07 9.05
CA ARG A 110 -6.18 -11.33 10.22
C ARG A 110 -5.68 -10.02 10.79
N LEU A 111 -5.89 -9.84 12.09
CA LEU A 111 -5.19 -8.81 12.85
C LEU A 111 -3.82 -9.36 13.27
N ALA A 112 -2.76 -8.69 12.84
CA ALA A 112 -1.38 -8.98 13.21
C ALA A 112 -0.79 -7.77 13.97
N ILE A 113 0.27 -8.04 14.74
CA ILE A 113 1.09 -7.01 15.36
C ILE A 113 2.52 -7.26 14.89
N LYS A 114 3.11 -6.31 14.18
CA LYS A 114 4.49 -6.38 13.69
C LYS A 114 5.23 -5.13 14.15
N HIS A 115 6.37 -5.30 14.82
CA HIS A 115 7.16 -4.21 15.41
C HIS A 115 6.31 -3.23 16.26
N GLY A 116 5.40 -3.76 17.08
CA GLY A 116 4.49 -2.96 17.91
C GLY A 116 3.35 -2.24 17.16
N LYS A 117 3.31 -2.32 15.82
CA LYS A 117 2.28 -1.70 14.97
C LYS A 117 1.21 -2.74 14.61
N LYS A 118 -0.06 -2.34 14.64
CA LYS A 118 -1.18 -3.20 14.23
C LYS A 118 -1.33 -3.21 12.71
N GLU A 119 -1.47 -4.39 12.14
CA GLU A 119 -1.71 -4.61 10.72
C GLU A 119 -2.95 -5.47 10.53
N LEU A 120 -3.73 -5.16 9.50
CA LEU A 120 -4.81 -6.00 9.03
C LEU A 120 -4.40 -6.63 7.70
N ILE A 121 -4.27 -7.95 7.71
CA ILE A 121 -3.93 -8.72 6.52
C ILE A 121 -5.23 -9.26 5.94
N ASN A 122 -5.50 -8.94 4.69
CA ASN A 122 -6.67 -9.39 3.94
C ASN A 122 -6.25 -10.43 2.90
N TYR A 123 -6.68 -11.66 3.10
CA TYR A 123 -6.52 -12.77 2.16
C TYR A 123 -7.74 -12.78 1.23
N GLN A 124 -7.50 -12.60 -0.05
CA GLN A 124 -8.52 -12.64 -1.09
C GLN A 124 -8.42 -13.95 -1.89
N ASN A 125 -9.44 -14.19 -2.71
CA ASN A 125 -9.44 -15.33 -3.62
C ASN A 125 -8.24 -15.26 -4.58
N MET A 126 -7.82 -16.41 -5.10
CA MET A 126 -6.66 -16.55 -6.00
C MET A 126 -5.30 -16.17 -5.36
N GLY A 127 -5.23 -16.11 -4.03
CA GLY A 127 -3.96 -15.94 -3.30
C GLY A 127 -3.50 -14.49 -3.13
N TYR A 128 -4.29 -13.50 -3.57
CA TYR A 128 -3.96 -12.10 -3.35
C TYR A 128 -3.98 -11.74 -1.86
N VAL A 129 -2.95 -11.04 -1.40
CA VAL A 129 -2.80 -10.59 -0.01
C VAL A 129 -2.61 -9.08 0.02
N ASN A 130 -3.51 -8.40 0.72
CA ASN A 130 -3.42 -6.95 0.96
C ASN A 130 -3.10 -6.68 2.43
N VAL A 131 -2.07 -5.87 2.70
CA VAL A 131 -1.70 -5.47 4.05
C VAL A 131 -2.15 -4.04 4.31
N TRP A 132 -2.91 -3.86 5.39
CA TRP A 132 -3.46 -2.60 5.82
C TRP A 132 -2.84 -2.19 7.14
N HIS A 133 -2.08 -1.11 7.14
CA HIS A 133 -1.37 -0.64 8.32
C HIS A 133 -2.28 0.28 9.14
N LYS A 134 -2.43 0.00 10.44
CA LYS A 134 -3.22 0.83 11.35
C LYS A 134 -2.49 2.14 11.60
N TYR A 135 -3.05 3.24 11.09
CA TYR A 135 -2.50 4.56 11.34
C TYR A 135 -3.08 5.14 12.63
N TYR A 136 -2.18 5.52 13.55
CA TYR A 136 -2.40 6.65 14.44
C TYR A 136 -2.60 7.90 13.56
N SER A 137 -3.56 8.75 13.92
CA SER A 137 -4.05 9.91 13.14
C SER A 137 -3.07 10.47 12.10
N LYS A 138 -3.49 10.52 10.82
CA LYS A 138 -2.77 11.30 9.79
C LYS A 138 -2.57 12.72 10.32
N ALA A 139 -1.33 13.09 10.62
CA ALA A 139 -0.99 14.50 10.59
C ALA A 139 -1.32 15.00 9.18
N LYS A 140 -2.09 16.09 9.09
CA LYS A 140 -2.36 16.75 7.81
C LYS A 140 -1.04 17.36 7.34
N TYR A 141 -0.38 16.70 6.40
CA TYR A 141 0.87 17.20 5.83
C TYR A 141 0.56 18.15 4.67
N LYS A 142 1.25 19.29 4.63
CA LYS A 142 1.29 20.14 3.45
C LYS A 142 2.25 19.47 2.45
N PHE A 143 1.86 19.46 1.18
CA PHE A 143 2.69 18.92 0.09
C PHE A 143 3.22 20.12 -0.70
N ARG A 144 4.49 20.07 -1.12
CA ARG A 144 5.07 21.09 -1.99
C ARG A 144 4.90 20.64 -3.45
N THR A 145 4.41 21.54 -4.29
CA THR A 145 4.39 21.36 -5.75
C THR A 145 5.74 21.77 -6.31
N ALA A 146 6.21 21.07 -7.36
CA ALA A 146 7.40 21.49 -8.08
C ALA A 146 7.19 22.88 -8.71
N ASP A 147 8.21 23.73 -8.64
CA ASP A 147 8.22 25.08 -9.21
C ASP A 147 8.72 25.11 -10.66
N ASN A 148 9.24 23.99 -11.18
CA ASN A 148 9.74 23.86 -12.54
C ASN A 148 9.33 22.52 -13.17
N THR A 149 9.60 22.39 -14.47
CA THR A 149 9.37 21.15 -15.21
C THR A 149 10.58 20.25 -15.37
N ASP A 150 11.73 20.68 -14.85
CA ASP A 150 13.00 19.96 -14.92
C ASP A 150 13.32 19.36 -13.54
N PHE A 151 13.22 18.04 -13.44
CA PHE A 151 13.57 17.28 -12.24
C PHE A 151 15.08 17.16 -12.02
N PHE A 152 15.88 17.65 -12.97
CA PHE A 152 17.28 17.94 -12.72
C PHE A 152 17.44 19.28 -12.01
N TYR A 153 17.99 19.23 -10.80
CA TYR A 153 18.39 20.39 -10.00
C TYR A 153 19.84 20.19 -9.54
N ASP A 154 20.75 20.99 -10.08
CA ASP A 154 22.15 21.12 -9.64
C ASP A 154 22.34 22.28 -8.65
N THR A 155 21.24 22.92 -8.28
CA THR A 155 21.16 23.94 -7.23
C THR A 155 20.50 23.35 -6.01
N TRP A 156 20.88 23.83 -4.82
CA TRP A 156 20.34 23.35 -3.56
C TRP A 156 18.82 23.58 -3.49
N ARG A 157 18.05 22.50 -3.38
CA ARG A 157 16.59 22.55 -3.25
C ARG A 157 16.13 21.91 -1.94
N PRO A 158 15.11 22.49 -1.26
CA PRO A 158 14.47 21.86 -0.11
C PRO A 158 14.06 20.40 -0.38
N ALA A 159 14.53 19.47 0.44
CA ALA A 159 14.22 18.05 0.35
C ALA A 159 13.82 17.48 1.71
N TYR A 160 13.13 16.34 1.68
CA TYR A 160 12.63 15.63 2.85
C TYR A 160 12.87 14.14 2.69
N LEU A 161 12.89 13.41 3.82
CA LEU A 161 12.83 11.95 3.80
C LEU A 161 11.47 11.53 3.23
N ASP A 162 11.49 10.90 2.06
CA ASP A 162 10.34 10.22 1.47
C ASP A 162 10.22 8.83 2.12
N MET A 163 9.00 8.48 2.55
CA MET A 163 8.75 7.37 3.47
C MET A 163 8.78 5.98 2.79
N ASN A 164 9.61 5.79 1.76
CA ASN A 164 9.84 4.45 1.21
C ASN A 164 10.60 3.60 2.23
N THR A 165 11.54 4.21 2.95
CA THR A 165 12.18 3.64 4.14
C THR A 165 11.97 4.54 5.37
N ASP A 166 12.24 3.98 6.55
CA ASP A 166 12.21 4.74 7.82
C ASP A 166 13.51 5.57 8.01
N SER A 167 14.52 5.40 7.15
CA SER A 167 15.82 6.07 7.21
C SER A 167 16.70 5.80 6.00
N THR A 168 17.63 6.71 5.69
CA THR A 168 18.69 6.49 4.69
C THR A 168 20.08 6.75 5.27
N ASP A 169 21.09 6.05 4.76
CA ASP A 169 22.48 6.22 5.15
C ASP A 169 23.12 7.39 4.41
N LEU A 170 23.93 8.14 5.14
CA LEU A 170 24.67 9.29 4.65
C LEU A 170 26.16 8.98 4.65
N TYR A 171 26.84 9.46 3.62
CA TYR A 171 28.25 9.20 3.34
C TYR A 171 29.03 10.51 3.18
N ASN A 172 30.33 10.49 3.45
CA ASN A 172 31.20 11.66 3.26
C ASN A 172 31.72 11.80 1.83
N SER A 173 31.54 10.79 0.97
CA SER A 173 32.00 10.83 -0.41
C SER A 173 30.99 10.21 -1.38
N TYR A 174 31.00 10.69 -2.62
CA TYR A 174 30.22 10.12 -3.71
C TYR A 174 30.54 8.64 -3.95
N LYS A 175 31.82 8.24 -3.83
CA LYS A 175 32.26 6.85 -4.06
C LYS A 175 31.64 5.91 -3.04
N ASP A 176 31.68 6.30 -1.77
CA ASP A 176 31.12 5.54 -0.66
C ASP A 176 29.59 5.40 -0.80
N ALA A 177 28.91 6.50 -1.13
CA ALA A 177 27.46 6.47 -1.39
C ALA A 177 27.11 5.56 -2.58
N LYS A 178 27.84 5.68 -3.70
CA LYS A 178 27.61 4.84 -4.88
C LYS A 178 27.75 3.34 -4.56
N ASN A 179 28.74 2.97 -3.76
CA ASN A 179 29.00 1.58 -3.40
C ASN A 179 28.17 1.09 -2.22
N GLY A 180 27.57 2.00 -1.44
CA GLY A 180 26.89 1.67 -0.18
C GLY A 180 27.85 1.30 0.95
N GLU A 181 29.08 1.82 0.96
CA GLU A 181 30.15 1.44 1.89
C GLU A 181 30.51 2.60 2.82
N ASN A 182 30.96 2.33 4.05
CA ASN A 182 31.48 3.34 4.99
C ASN A 182 30.50 4.49 5.30
N SER A 183 29.24 4.17 5.61
CA SER A 183 28.28 5.18 6.05
C SER A 183 28.76 5.87 7.33
N VAL A 184 28.55 7.18 7.41
CA VAL A 184 29.03 8.01 8.53
C VAL A 184 27.91 8.41 9.48
N THR A 185 26.67 8.42 9.00
CA THR A 185 25.49 8.65 9.82
C THR A 185 24.23 8.18 9.08
N THR A 186 23.10 8.21 9.76
CA THR A 186 21.80 7.81 9.22
C THR A 186 20.80 8.94 9.42
N PHE A 187 20.10 9.31 8.35
CA PHE A 187 19.03 10.30 8.37
C PHE A 187 17.67 9.62 8.46
N SER A 188 17.01 9.77 9.62
CA SER A 188 15.76 9.08 9.95
C SER A 188 14.63 10.02 10.40
N ASN A 189 14.84 11.34 10.33
CA ASN A 189 13.83 12.31 10.76
C ASN A 189 13.00 12.80 9.58
N PRO A 190 11.81 12.23 9.32
CA PRO A 190 11.00 12.62 8.19
C PRO A 190 10.38 14.01 8.32
N LYS A 191 10.56 14.72 9.44
CA LYS A 191 10.12 16.12 9.58
C LYS A 191 11.25 17.12 9.36
N LYS A 192 12.50 16.67 9.35
CA LYS A 192 13.65 17.54 9.19
C LYS A 192 13.79 17.88 7.71
N GLN A 193 13.73 19.18 7.41
CA GLN A 193 14.04 19.68 6.08
C GLN A 193 15.55 19.66 5.90
N VAL A 194 16.00 19.11 4.77
CA VAL A 194 17.38 19.20 4.29
C VAL A 194 17.38 19.92 2.95
N TYR A 195 18.56 20.16 2.38
CA TYR A 195 18.65 20.59 0.98
C TYR A 195 19.34 19.49 0.18
N ALA A 196 18.84 19.18 -1.01
CA ALA A 196 19.45 18.21 -1.90
C ALA A 196 19.73 18.82 -3.28
N LYS A 197 20.72 18.24 -3.98
CA LYS A 197 20.96 18.45 -5.41
C LYS A 197 21.55 17.21 -6.07
N TRP A 198 21.33 17.06 -7.38
CA TRP A 198 22.09 16.10 -8.17
C TRP A 198 23.52 16.59 -8.36
N ILE A 199 24.49 15.67 -8.42
CA ILE A 199 25.90 16.03 -8.62
C ILE A 199 26.12 16.60 -10.03
N SER A 200 25.55 15.97 -11.07
CA SER A 200 25.61 16.49 -12.44
C SER A 200 24.56 15.90 -13.38
N LYS A 201 24.30 16.54 -14.53
CA LYS A 201 23.39 16.01 -15.58
C LYS A 201 23.87 14.69 -16.15
N LYS A 202 25.18 14.53 -16.25
CA LYS A 202 25.86 13.38 -16.91
C LYS A 202 26.00 12.16 -16.02
N GLN A 203 25.81 12.32 -14.71
CA GLN A 203 25.83 11.23 -13.74
C GLN A 203 24.82 10.14 -14.14
N GLN A 204 25.24 8.88 -14.06
CA GLN A 204 24.39 7.72 -14.38
C GLN A 204 23.82 7.06 -13.13
N ASP A 205 24.52 7.18 -12.01
CA ASP A 205 24.14 6.57 -10.73
C ASP A 205 23.18 7.47 -9.94
N ASN A 206 22.45 6.90 -8.99
CA ASN A 206 21.38 7.57 -8.27
C ASN A 206 21.85 8.23 -6.95
N VAL A 207 22.95 8.98 -7.00
CA VAL A 207 23.55 9.63 -5.82
C VAL A 207 23.18 11.11 -5.75
N LEU A 208 22.73 11.56 -4.57
CA LEU A 208 22.45 12.97 -4.27
C LEU A 208 23.53 13.57 -3.36
N GLU A 209 23.75 14.88 -3.49
CA GLU A 209 24.36 15.67 -2.42
C GLU A 209 23.27 16.21 -1.50
N ILE A 210 23.48 16.10 -0.20
CA ILE A 210 22.56 16.56 0.83
C ILE A 210 23.28 17.50 1.77
N LYS A 211 22.75 18.70 1.94
CA LYS A 211 23.18 19.65 2.96
C LYS A 211 22.29 19.53 4.18
N MET A 212 22.89 19.12 5.30
CA MET A 212 22.23 18.94 6.59
C MET A 212 23.12 19.52 7.69
N ASP A 213 22.56 20.40 8.53
CA ASP A 213 23.25 21.05 9.66
C ASP A 213 24.58 21.73 9.30
N GLY A 214 24.66 22.30 8.08
CA GLY A 214 25.87 22.96 7.58
C GLY A 214 26.90 22.03 6.91
N ASN A 215 26.75 20.71 7.05
CA ASN A 215 27.61 19.72 6.40
C ASN A 215 27.02 19.25 5.07
N ILE A 216 27.88 18.78 4.17
CA ILE A 216 27.50 18.12 2.92
C ILE A 216 27.75 16.63 3.07
N TYR A 217 26.71 15.85 2.77
CA TYR A 217 26.73 14.40 2.72
C TYR A 217 26.33 13.93 1.31
N TYR A 218 26.60 12.67 1.04
CA TYR A 218 26.16 11.96 -0.13
C TYR A 218 25.18 10.87 0.28
N GLU A 219 24.20 10.57 -0.56
CA GLU A 219 23.21 9.52 -0.30
C GLU A 219 22.89 8.75 -1.57
N ASN A 220 22.74 7.43 -1.43
CA ASN A 220 22.28 6.57 -2.50
C ASN A 220 20.74 6.54 -2.51
N ASN A 221 20.17 7.21 -3.49
CA ASN A 221 18.73 7.41 -3.60
C ASN A 221 18.01 6.29 -4.40
N ASP A 222 18.60 5.10 -4.52
CA ASP A 222 17.98 3.93 -5.17
C ASP A 222 16.64 3.56 -4.55
N ASN A 223 16.52 3.68 -3.24
CA ASN A 223 15.26 3.48 -2.51
C ASN A 223 14.33 4.69 -2.57
N HIS A 224 14.81 5.80 -3.13
CA HIS A 224 14.07 7.04 -3.29
C HIS A 224 13.75 7.74 -1.98
N ASP A 225 14.68 7.67 -1.03
CA ASP A 225 14.47 8.06 0.35
C ASP A 225 14.62 9.56 0.57
N ILE A 226 15.34 10.31 -0.27
CA ILE A 226 15.41 11.77 -0.16
C ILE A 226 15.05 12.44 -1.47
N ARG A 227 14.03 13.30 -1.44
CA ARG A 227 13.50 13.94 -2.65
C ARG A 227 13.09 15.41 -2.42
N PRO A 228 13.61 16.36 -3.21
CA PRO A 228 13.06 17.71 -3.31
C PRO A 228 11.90 17.81 -4.32
N TYR A 229 11.80 16.86 -5.26
CA TYR A 229 10.69 16.61 -6.20
C TYR A 229 10.58 15.10 -6.40
N SER A 230 9.39 14.56 -6.68
CA SER A 230 9.12 13.10 -6.71
C SER A 230 9.78 12.44 -7.94
N ALA A 231 11.11 12.44 -8.00
CA ALA A 231 11.90 12.09 -9.15
C ALA A 231 13.07 11.18 -8.79
N TYR A 232 13.51 10.38 -9.76
CA TYR A 232 14.60 9.40 -9.63
C TYR A 232 15.39 9.26 -10.92
N ARG A 233 16.62 8.74 -10.83
CA ARG A 233 17.40 8.39 -12.03
C ARG A 233 17.13 6.96 -12.47
N SER A 234 16.95 6.76 -13.77
CA SER A 234 16.94 5.45 -14.42
C SER A 234 17.46 5.57 -15.85
N ALA A 235 18.37 4.68 -16.24
CA ALA A 235 19.00 4.65 -17.58
C ALA A 235 19.55 6.03 -18.05
N GLY A 236 20.26 6.73 -17.16
CA GLY A 236 20.86 8.04 -17.48
C GLY A 236 19.90 9.22 -17.59
N SER A 237 18.60 8.98 -17.43
CA SER A 237 17.55 9.99 -17.45
C SER A 237 16.96 10.19 -16.05
N ILE A 238 16.36 11.35 -15.80
CA ILE A 238 15.60 11.61 -14.59
C ILE A 238 14.13 11.46 -14.91
N TRP A 239 13.48 10.55 -14.17
CA TRP A 239 12.10 10.18 -14.31
C TRP A 239 11.32 10.67 -13.10
N SER A 240 10.02 10.87 -13.31
CA SER A 240 9.06 11.08 -12.23
C SER A 240 7.77 10.37 -12.62
N ASP A 241 7.14 9.71 -11.66
CA ASP A 241 5.79 9.15 -11.82
C ASP A 241 4.73 10.26 -11.96
N PHE A 242 5.13 11.53 -11.78
CA PHE A 242 4.25 12.69 -11.81
C PHE A 242 4.67 13.66 -12.91
N LYS A 243 3.69 14.17 -13.66
CA LYS A 243 3.93 15.26 -14.61
C LYS A 243 4.36 16.53 -13.83
N PRO A 244 5.38 17.26 -14.29
CA PRO A 244 5.91 18.40 -13.53
C PRO A 244 4.94 19.58 -13.33
N THR A 245 3.94 19.75 -14.20
CA THR A 245 2.87 20.76 -14.08
C THR A 245 1.70 20.32 -13.21
N SER A 246 1.72 19.08 -12.71
CA SER A 246 0.65 18.50 -11.94
C SER A 246 0.74 18.97 -10.49
N LYS A 247 -0.28 19.71 -10.01
CA LYS A 247 -0.47 19.97 -8.57
C LYS A 247 -0.61 18.69 -7.73
N TYR A 248 -0.71 17.52 -8.38
CA TYR A 248 -0.74 16.19 -7.78
C TYR A 248 0.63 15.52 -7.66
N ALA A 249 1.72 16.18 -8.07
CA ALA A 249 3.09 15.77 -7.75
C ALA A 249 3.34 16.00 -6.24
N LEU A 250 2.73 15.15 -5.43
CA LEU A 250 2.68 15.24 -3.99
C LEU A 250 3.92 14.58 -3.40
N LEU A 251 4.98 15.36 -3.17
CA LEU A 251 6.06 14.96 -2.27
C LEU A 251 5.52 14.77 -0.87
N LYS A 252 5.59 13.54 -0.33
CA LYS A 252 5.18 13.31 1.06
C LYS A 252 5.98 14.25 1.95
N LYS A 253 5.26 15.17 2.59
CA LYS A 253 5.68 15.94 3.76
C LYS A 253 6.73 17.02 3.47
N GLY A 254 6.25 18.22 3.16
CA GLY A 254 7.04 19.44 3.33
C GLY A 254 6.29 20.41 4.26
N ASN A 255 6.98 20.99 5.24
CA ASN A 255 6.40 22.11 5.98
C ASN A 255 6.41 23.37 5.12
#